data_AF-A0A3S5EPA0-F1
#
_entry.id   AF-A0A3S5EPA0-F1
#
_cell.length_a   1.000
_cell.length_b   1.000
_cell.length_c   1.000
_cell.angle_alpha   90.00
_cell.angle_beta   90.00
_cell.angle_gamma   90.00
#
_symmetry.space_group_name_H-M   'P 1'
#
loop_
_entity.id
_entity.type
_entity.pdbx_description
1 polymer ?
#
loop_
_entity_poly.entity_id
_entity_poly.type
_entity_poly.pdbx_seq_one_letter_code
_entity_poly.pdbx_strand_id
1 'polypeptide(L)'
;MTIKKTAIYFWIACLSLSLPLCAQNRLKGKKVTAKAQHAQTKLSSPSNALFREMLPATAKLIFADSIIVDKKDFLKQIPTDREIGEIIPTKEFLGNSQAPEALTFINGMGDQAFLAEGDTLKTTIYSADKFGKKWAQPTRITAIDDTYLQPNYPFMLSDGMTLYFAAKGSHSIGGYDLFMTRYNNEQHSFYQPENMGLPYNSTANDYLLITDDINELGWLVTDRNMPEGKVCIYTFVPTKQRFSYEKDNLTTKQLEAQAQIASIALTWQNGDRQAALNRLKQLISHNKSVKNSPKKLNFVINDNITFRNINDFKAENQEKVSRFLALQVDYNKRDTELLRLRDNYESATGTQKQALRKTIVEREKTLEQLQIDIAKLEKEIRNNENLK
;
A
#
# COMPACT_ATOMS: atom_id res chain seq x y z
N MET A 1 15.27 43.64 -94.34
CA MET A 1 14.67 42.40 -94.86
C MET A 1 13.68 41.91 -93.80
N THR A 2 12.38 42.20 -93.92
CA THR A 2 11.36 41.38 -94.64
C THR A 2 11.30 39.93 -94.15
N ILE A 3 10.20 39.24 -93.85
CA ILE A 3 8.73 39.44 -93.73
C ILE A 3 8.18 37.97 -93.65
N LYS A 4 6.97 37.76 -93.08
CA LYS A 4 6.05 36.59 -93.23
C LYS A 4 6.44 35.27 -92.53
N LYS A 5 5.62 34.76 -91.59
CA LYS A 5 4.31 34.06 -91.75
C LYS A 5 4.38 32.79 -92.61
N THR A 6 4.20 31.64 -91.96
CA THR A 6 3.56 30.46 -92.54
C THR A 6 2.64 29.84 -91.50
N ALA A 7 1.37 29.72 -91.86
CA ALA A 7 0.39 28.82 -91.28
C ALA A 7 0.11 27.75 -92.33
N ILE A 8 -0.17 26.50 -91.95
CA ILE A 8 -1.00 25.55 -92.69
C ILE A 8 -1.51 24.47 -91.73
N TYR A 9 -2.81 24.24 -91.82
CA TYR A 9 -3.63 23.20 -91.20
C TYR A 9 -3.27 21.80 -91.73
N PHE A 10 -3.57 20.72 -90.98
CA PHE A 10 -4.42 19.63 -91.48
C PHE A 10 -4.88 18.69 -90.36
N TRP A 11 -6.15 18.34 -90.46
CA TRP A 11 -6.95 17.40 -89.66
C TRP A 11 -6.62 15.93 -90.00
N ILE A 12 -7.29 14.99 -89.29
CA ILE A 12 -7.50 13.54 -89.54
C ILE A 12 -6.72 12.69 -88.51
N ALA A 13 -7.32 12.16 -87.44
CA ALA A 13 -8.39 11.17 -87.27
C ALA A 13 -7.88 9.72 -87.06
N CYS A 14 -8.42 9.13 -85.99
CA CYS A 14 -8.69 7.69 -85.75
C CYS A 14 -7.54 6.70 -85.45
N LEU A 15 -7.61 6.20 -84.21
CA LEU A 15 -7.56 4.80 -83.77
C LEU A 15 -6.52 3.86 -84.41
N SER A 16 -5.58 3.37 -83.59
CA SER A 16 -5.56 1.95 -83.20
C SER A 16 -4.56 1.66 -82.09
N LEU A 17 -5.02 0.81 -81.16
CA LEU A 17 -4.38 0.24 -79.98
C LEU A 17 -2.91 -0.22 -80.13
N SER A 18 -2.08 0.17 -79.16
CA SER A 18 -1.11 -0.73 -78.53
C SER A 18 -0.89 -0.32 -77.06
N LEU A 19 -1.13 -1.27 -76.15
CA LEU A 19 -0.89 -1.13 -74.71
C LEU A 19 0.62 -1.12 -74.43
N PRO A 20 1.06 -0.33 -73.43
CA PRO A 20 1.83 -0.95 -72.36
C PRO A 20 1.37 -0.53 -70.95
N LEU A 21 1.40 -1.51 -70.05
CA LEU A 21 1.36 -1.32 -68.60
C LEU A 21 2.32 -0.21 -68.17
N CYS A 22 1.82 0.78 -67.45
CA CYS A 22 2.62 1.55 -66.49
C CYS A 22 1.74 2.08 -65.36
N ALA A 23 2.06 1.58 -64.17
CA ALA A 23 1.82 2.06 -62.81
C ALA A 23 0.88 3.27 -62.61
N GLN A 24 -0.20 3.01 -61.87
CA GLN A 24 -1.08 4.02 -61.29
C GLN A 24 -0.30 4.91 -60.30
N ASN A 25 -0.04 6.15 -60.69
CA ASN A 25 0.27 7.23 -59.75
C ASN A 25 -0.98 7.56 -58.93
N ARG A 26 -1.12 6.92 -57.76
CA ARG A 26 -2.05 7.40 -56.72
C ARG A 26 -1.62 8.79 -56.28
N LEU A 27 -2.55 9.73 -56.39
CA LEU A 27 -2.46 11.09 -55.88
C LEU A 27 -1.90 11.08 -54.45
N LYS A 28 -0.82 11.84 -54.23
CA LYS A 28 -0.22 12.09 -52.93
C LYS A 28 -1.31 12.57 -51.97
N GLY A 29 -1.61 11.78 -50.95
CA GLY A 29 -2.45 12.19 -49.84
C GLY A 29 -1.90 13.47 -49.22
N LYS A 30 -2.75 14.50 -49.12
CA LYS A 30 -2.50 15.64 -48.23
C LYS A 30 -2.23 15.08 -46.84
N LYS A 31 -1.06 15.39 -46.27
CA LYS A 31 -0.85 15.28 -44.82
C LYS A 31 -1.93 16.12 -44.15
N VAL A 32 -2.96 15.46 -43.62
CA VAL A 32 -3.85 16.07 -42.65
C VAL A 32 -3.01 16.23 -41.40
N THR A 33 -2.47 17.42 -41.21
CA THR A 33 -2.04 17.88 -39.89
C THR A 33 -3.26 17.77 -39.00
N ALA A 34 -3.25 16.77 -38.10
CA ALA A 34 -4.22 16.70 -37.03
C ALA A 34 -4.14 18.02 -36.28
N LYS A 35 -5.17 18.87 -36.44
CA LYS A 35 -5.35 20.05 -35.61
C LYS A 35 -5.34 19.55 -34.18
N ALA A 36 -4.37 20.01 -33.42
CA ALA A 36 -4.38 19.93 -31.97
C ALA A 36 -5.76 20.39 -31.51
N GLN A 37 -6.59 19.44 -31.04
CA GLN A 37 -7.83 19.80 -30.39
C GLN A 37 -7.43 20.57 -29.15
N HIS A 38 -7.79 21.85 -29.19
CA HIS A 38 -7.67 22.79 -28.11
C HIS A 38 -8.01 22.11 -26.79
N ALA A 39 -7.04 22.19 -25.87
CA ALA A 39 -7.26 21.95 -24.46
C ALA A 39 -8.56 22.64 -24.07
N GLN A 40 -9.59 21.83 -23.78
CA GLN A 40 -10.76 22.33 -23.10
C GLN A 40 -10.26 22.91 -21.78
N THR A 41 -10.36 24.23 -21.68
CA THR A 41 -10.43 24.98 -20.43
C THR A 41 -11.48 24.31 -19.56
N LYS A 42 -11.05 23.37 -18.70
CA LYS A 42 -11.90 22.82 -17.64
C LYS A 42 -12.20 23.96 -16.68
N LEU A 43 -13.45 24.44 -16.74
CA LEU A 43 -14.11 25.12 -15.64
C LEU A 43 -13.68 24.48 -14.31
N SER A 44 -13.25 25.31 -13.37
CA SER A 44 -12.74 24.95 -12.05
C SER A 44 -13.73 24.07 -11.29
N SER A 45 -13.49 22.76 -11.21
CA SER A 45 -14.15 21.90 -10.22
C SER A 45 -13.69 22.31 -8.81
N PRO A 46 -14.48 22.09 -7.75
CA PRO A 46 -14.05 22.33 -6.36
C PRO A 46 -12.70 21.69 -6.02
N SER A 47 -12.43 20.49 -6.55
CA SER A 47 -11.13 19.80 -6.51
C SER A 47 -9.96 20.65 -7.06
N ASN A 48 -10.18 21.35 -8.17
CA ASN A 48 -9.17 22.25 -8.74
C ASN A 48 -9.00 23.52 -7.89
N ALA A 49 -10.03 23.96 -7.16
CA ALA A 49 -9.91 25.12 -6.26
C ALA A 49 -9.10 24.77 -5.01
N LEU A 50 -9.41 23.64 -4.35
CA LEU A 50 -8.69 23.19 -3.16
C LEU A 50 -7.22 22.89 -3.46
N PHE A 51 -6.93 22.23 -4.59
CA PHE A 51 -5.55 22.03 -5.06
C PHE A 51 -4.78 23.35 -5.18
N ARG A 52 -5.42 24.39 -5.72
CA ARG A 52 -4.79 25.71 -5.93
C ARG A 52 -4.56 26.45 -4.62
N GLU A 53 -5.48 26.32 -3.67
CA GLU A 53 -5.37 26.89 -2.33
C GLU A 53 -4.24 26.24 -1.52
N MET A 54 -4.08 24.92 -1.62
CA MET A 54 -3.02 24.19 -0.92
C MET A 54 -1.63 24.33 -1.57
N LEU A 55 -1.56 24.88 -2.79
CA LEU A 55 -0.34 24.94 -3.59
C LEU A 55 0.84 25.63 -2.87
N PRO A 56 0.68 26.79 -2.20
CA PRO A 56 1.77 27.42 -1.43
C PRO A 56 2.30 26.55 -0.29
N ALA A 57 1.44 25.72 0.30
CA ALA A 57 1.76 24.83 1.42
C ALA A 57 2.35 23.47 0.98
N THR A 58 2.74 23.33 -0.30
CA THR A 58 3.39 22.12 -0.82
C THR A 58 4.63 21.78 -0.01
N ALA A 59 4.64 20.59 0.61
CA ALA A 59 5.76 20.13 1.41
C ALA A 59 6.99 19.82 0.56
N LYS A 60 8.15 20.24 1.06
CA LYS A 60 9.46 19.85 0.55
C LYS A 60 9.82 18.46 1.05
N LEU A 61 9.66 17.47 0.16
CA LEU A 61 10.09 16.10 0.40
C LEU A 61 11.23 15.73 -0.53
N ILE A 62 11.86 14.59 -0.29
CA ILE A 62 12.80 13.96 -1.22
C ILE A 62 12.18 12.63 -1.64
N PHE A 63 11.88 12.47 -2.93
CA PHE A 63 11.49 11.18 -3.51
C PHE A 63 12.73 10.52 -4.11
N ALA A 64 13.26 9.51 -3.43
CA ALA A 64 14.51 8.86 -3.80
C ALA A 64 14.34 7.90 -4.99
N ASP A 65 13.22 7.17 -5.01
CA ASP A 65 12.93 6.15 -6.02
C ASP A 65 11.43 6.07 -6.32
N SER A 66 11.08 5.44 -7.43
CA SER A 66 9.70 5.19 -7.84
C SER A 66 9.60 3.92 -8.67
N ILE A 67 8.61 3.08 -8.37
CA ILE A 67 8.31 1.88 -9.16
C ILE A 67 6.84 1.84 -9.54
N ILE A 68 6.54 1.32 -10.73
CA ILE A 68 5.17 1.14 -11.22
C ILE A 68 4.80 -0.33 -11.12
N VAL A 69 3.65 -0.62 -10.52
CA VAL A 69 3.21 -1.98 -10.20
C VAL A 69 1.70 -2.13 -10.44
N ASP A 70 1.21 -3.36 -10.52
CA ASP A 70 -0.24 -3.63 -10.56
C ASP A 70 -0.89 -3.26 -9.23
N LYS A 71 -2.04 -2.57 -9.27
CA LYS A 71 -2.78 -2.13 -8.07
C LYS A 71 -3.11 -3.31 -7.14
N LYS A 72 -3.43 -4.47 -7.67
CA LYS A 72 -3.74 -5.67 -6.87
C LYS A 72 -2.52 -6.26 -6.13
N ASP A 73 -1.30 -5.92 -6.54
CA ASP A 73 -0.07 -6.54 -6.05
C ASP A 73 0.88 -5.55 -5.34
N PHE A 74 0.51 -4.27 -5.22
CA PHE A 74 1.42 -3.23 -4.73
C PHE A 74 1.95 -3.51 -3.31
N LEU A 75 1.13 -4.09 -2.41
CA LEU A 75 1.53 -4.38 -1.03
C LEU A 75 2.78 -5.27 -0.96
N LYS A 76 2.91 -6.23 -1.89
CA LYS A 76 4.05 -7.16 -1.93
C LYS A 76 5.35 -6.48 -2.34
N GLN A 77 5.27 -5.27 -2.90
CA GLN A 77 6.40 -4.53 -3.46
C GLN A 77 6.96 -3.49 -2.50
N ILE A 78 6.29 -3.24 -1.37
CA ILE A 78 6.76 -2.33 -0.34
C ILE A 78 7.72 -3.10 0.60
N PRO A 79 9.00 -2.71 0.70
CA PRO A 79 9.96 -3.38 1.56
C PRO A 79 9.84 -2.87 3.00
N THR A 80 8.77 -3.20 3.70
CA THR A 80 8.63 -2.85 5.13
C THR A 80 9.42 -3.80 6.03
N ASP A 81 9.87 -3.30 7.18
CA ASP A 81 10.31 -4.15 8.29
C ASP A 81 9.09 -4.65 9.07
N ARG A 82 9.19 -5.79 9.77
CA ARG A 82 8.15 -6.24 10.70
C ARG A 82 8.05 -5.33 11.93
N GLU A 83 9.12 -4.62 12.28
CA GLU A 83 9.15 -3.73 13.45
C GLU A 83 8.13 -2.57 13.32
N ILE A 84 7.83 -2.12 12.10
CA ILE A 84 6.83 -1.07 11.86
C ILE A 84 5.41 -1.62 11.66
N GLY A 85 5.22 -2.94 11.75
CA GLY A 85 3.95 -3.61 11.52
C GLY A 85 3.75 -4.20 10.13
N GLU A 86 2.57 -4.76 9.91
CA GLU A 86 2.19 -5.42 8.66
C GLU A 86 0.81 -4.97 8.19
N ILE A 87 0.63 -4.92 6.86
CA ILE A 87 -0.66 -4.62 6.24
C ILE A 87 -1.12 -5.86 5.47
N ILE A 88 -2.33 -6.30 5.78
CA ILE A 88 -2.98 -7.46 5.17
C ILE A 88 -4.39 -7.11 4.69
N PRO A 89 -4.97 -7.85 3.74
CA PRO A 89 -6.38 -7.70 3.40
C PRO A 89 -7.28 -7.95 4.62
N THR A 90 -8.30 -7.12 4.84
CA THR A 90 -9.19 -7.26 6.01
C THR A 90 -9.90 -8.61 6.04
N LYS A 91 -10.25 -9.18 4.88
CA LYS A 91 -10.80 -10.54 4.80
C LYS A 91 -9.86 -11.61 5.38
N GLU A 92 -8.55 -11.41 5.34
CA GLU A 92 -7.57 -12.34 5.92
C GLU A 92 -7.51 -12.18 7.44
N PHE A 93 -7.71 -10.96 7.94
CA PHE A 93 -7.78 -10.65 9.37
C PHE A 93 -9.07 -11.15 10.03
N LEU A 94 -10.23 -10.83 9.45
CA LEU A 94 -11.55 -11.18 9.98
C LEU A 94 -12.06 -12.57 9.56
N GLY A 95 -11.41 -13.20 8.57
CA GLY A 95 -11.88 -14.46 7.96
C GLY A 95 -12.97 -14.27 6.90
N ASN A 96 -13.73 -13.17 6.96
CA ASN A 96 -14.65 -12.70 5.92
C ASN A 96 -14.62 -11.16 5.85
N SER A 97 -15.01 -10.59 4.72
CA SER A 97 -15.26 -9.16 4.57
C SER A 97 -16.07 -8.93 3.30
N GLN A 98 -17.01 -7.98 3.34
CA GLN A 98 -17.77 -7.58 2.15
C GLN A 98 -17.08 -6.44 1.37
N ALA A 99 -16.00 -5.88 1.92
CA ALA A 99 -15.19 -4.84 1.29
C ALA A 99 -13.92 -5.46 0.67
N PRO A 100 -13.89 -5.75 -0.65
CA PRO A 100 -12.83 -6.55 -1.27
C PRO A 100 -11.45 -5.87 -1.30
N GLU A 101 -11.40 -4.54 -1.30
CA GLU A 101 -10.16 -3.75 -1.28
C GLU A 101 -9.78 -3.27 0.14
N ALA A 102 -10.52 -3.66 1.17
CA ALA A 102 -10.26 -3.20 2.53
C ALA A 102 -8.99 -3.82 3.11
N LEU A 103 -8.20 -2.99 3.79
CA LEU A 103 -6.94 -3.39 4.42
C LEU A 103 -7.00 -3.23 5.93
N THR A 104 -6.22 -4.08 6.59
CA THR A 104 -5.95 -4.06 8.03
C THR A 104 -4.46 -3.87 8.24
N PHE A 105 -4.10 -2.92 9.09
CA PHE A 105 -2.77 -2.78 9.65
C PHE A 105 -2.71 -3.44 11.02
N ILE A 106 -1.63 -4.17 11.29
CA ILE A 106 -1.29 -4.74 12.59
C ILE A 106 0.06 -4.14 12.99
N ASN A 107 0.17 -3.61 14.21
CA ASN A 107 1.41 -2.99 14.67
C ASN A 107 2.56 -4.01 14.83
N GLY A 108 3.80 -3.53 14.95
CA GLY A 108 4.98 -4.39 15.07
C GLY A 108 4.97 -5.33 16.29
N MET A 109 4.22 -4.98 17.34
CA MET A 109 4.03 -5.82 18.52
C MET A 109 3.00 -6.95 18.31
N GLY A 110 2.14 -6.82 17.29
CA GLY A 110 1.11 -7.81 16.98
C GLY A 110 -0.04 -7.83 17.98
N ASP A 111 -0.23 -6.75 18.73
CA ASP A 111 -1.22 -6.59 19.79
C ASP A 111 -2.28 -5.52 19.50
N GLN A 112 -2.09 -4.70 18.47
CA GLN A 112 -3.05 -3.70 18.04
C GLN A 112 -3.26 -3.75 16.52
N ALA A 113 -4.51 -3.64 16.10
CA ALA A 113 -4.90 -3.61 14.69
C ALA A 113 -5.82 -2.43 14.38
N PHE A 114 -5.69 -1.90 13.17
CA PHE A 114 -6.54 -0.87 12.59
C PHE A 114 -7.06 -1.39 11.26
N LEU A 115 -8.37 -1.50 11.10
CA LEU A 115 -8.98 -2.17 9.96
C LEU A 115 -10.08 -1.32 9.35
N ALA A 116 -10.08 -1.24 8.02
CA ALA A 116 -11.27 -0.81 7.29
C ALA A 116 -12.21 -2.00 7.10
N GLU A 117 -13.50 -1.80 7.34
CA GLU A 117 -14.53 -2.83 7.13
C GLU A 117 -15.85 -2.19 6.69
N GLY A 118 -16.70 -2.95 6.01
CA GLY A 118 -17.96 -2.48 5.44
C GLY A 118 -18.26 -3.22 4.13
N ASP A 119 -18.75 -2.50 3.12
CA ASP A 119 -19.05 -3.03 1.79
C ASP A 119 -18.37 -2.21 0.67
N THR A 120 -18.77 -2.47 -0.58
CA THR A 120 -18.23 -1.77 -1.75
C THR A 120 -18.62 -0.29 -1.85
N LEU A 121 -19.63 0.14 -1.10
CA LEU A 121 -20.20 1.49 -1.12
C LEU A 121 -19.78 2.31 0.11
N LYS A 122 -19.67 1.67 1.29
CA LYS A 122 -19.32 2.32 2.55
C LYS A 122 -18.38 1.44 3.37
N THR A 123 -17.27 2.03 3.78
CA THR A 123 -16.37 1.46 4.78
C THR A 123 -16.27 2.36 6.01
N THR A 124 -15.71 1.83 7.09
CA THR A 124 -15.41 2.56 8.33
C THR A 124 -14.13 1.97 8.92
N ILE A 125 -13.33 2.80 9.60
CA ILE A 125 -12.13 2.32 10.28
C ILE A 125 -12.45 1.98 11.74
N TYR A 126 -11.98 0.81 12.15
CA TYR A 126 -12.07 0.27 13.49
C TYR A 126 -10.67 0.06 14.07
N SER A 127 -10.56 0.04 15.39
CA SER A 127 -9.38 -0.42 16.14
C SER A 127 -9.72 -1.69 16.92
N ALA A 128 -8.78 -2.61 17.03
CA ALA A 128 -8.92 -3.83 17.82
C ALA A 128 -7.62 -4.13 18.58
N ASP A 129 -7.74 -4.45 19.86
CA ASP A 129 -6.61 -4.88 20.70
C ASP A 129 -6.62 -6.40 20.86
N LYS A 130 -5.45 -6.97 21.08
CA LYS A 130 -5.27 -8.41 21.29
C LYS A 130 -5.04 -8.71 22.76
N PHE A 131 -5.91 -9.53 23.32
CA PHE A 131 -5.76 -10.04 24.69
C PHE A 131 -5.34 -11.51 24.64
N GLY A 132 -4.07 -11.77 24.99
CA GLY A 132 -3.46 -13.09 24.88
C GLY A 132 -3.41 -13.56 23.42
N LYS A 133 -4.25 -14.54 23.06
CA LYS A 133 -4.31 -15.09 21.69
C LYS A 133 -5.51 -14.61 20.87
N LYS A 134 -6.42 -13.82 21.47
CA LYS A 134 -7.67 -13.42 20.83
C LYS A 134 -7.73 -11.92 20.61
N TRP A 135 -8.23 -11.53 19.44
CA TRP A 135 -8.60 -10.15 19.17
C TRP A 135 -9.90 -9.82 19.89
N ALA A 136 -9.95 -8.64 20.49
CA ALA A 136 -11.19 -8.05 20.98
C ALA A 136 -12.10 -7.67 19.80
N GLN A 137 -13.37 -7.40 20.12
CA GLN A 137 -14.29 -6.89 19.12
C GLN A 137 -13.80 -5.51 18.61
N PRO A 138 -13.69 -5.31 17.29
CA PRO A 138 -13.27 -4.04 16.73
C PRO A 138 -14.21 -2.89 17.15
N THR A 139 -13.63 -1.79 17.60
CA THR A 139 -14.34 -0.57 18.02
C THR A 139 -14.17 0.51 16.97
N ARG A 140 -15.26 1.17 16.59
CA ARG A 140 -15.23 2.23 15.57
C ARG A 140 -14.41 3.43 16.04
N ILE A 141 -13.56 3.97 15.17
CA ILE A 141 -12.91 5.26 15.39
C ILE A 141 -13.88 6.38 15.03
N THR A 142 -14.54 6.95 16.02
CA THR A 142 -15.63 7.93 15.83
C THR A 142 -15.18 9.27 15.27
N ALA A 143 -13.91 9.63 15.42
CA ALA A 143 -13.33 10.83 14.83
C ALA A 143 -13.31 10.79 13.29
N ILE A 144 -13.32 9.59 12.70
CA ILE A 144 -13.48 9.40 11.25
C ILE A 144 -14.99 9.26 10.99
N ASP A 145 -15.63 10.43 10.93
CA ASP A 145 -17.08 10.54 10.76
C ASP A 145 -17.52 10.34 9.30
N ASP A 146 -18.82 10.57 9.02
CA ASP A 146 -19.40 10.35 7.70
C ASP A 146 -18.96 11.39 6.64
N THR A 147 -18.17 12.41 7.00
CA THR A 147 -17.55 13.32 6.01
C THR A 147 -16.38 12.67 5.28
N TYR A 148 -15.79 11.62 5.88
CA TYR A 148 -14.76 10.78 5.29
C TYR A 148 -15.43 9.55 4.67
N LEU A 149 -15.65 9.59 3.38
CA LEU A 149 -16.32 8.53 2.61
C LEU A 149 -15.33 7.43 2.26
N GLN A 150 -15.73 6.18 2.51
CA GLN A 150 -14.95 4.98 2.22
C GLN A 150 -13.51 4.98 2.78
N PRO A 151 -13.30 5.31 4.07
CA PRO A 151 -11.96 5.31 4.66
C PRO A 151 -11.32 3.91 4.59
N ASN A 152 -10.06 3.85 4.19
CA ASN A 152 -9.29 2.62 3.98
C ASN A 152 -7.78 2.87 4.15
N TYR A 153 -6.96 1.84 3.91
CA TYR A 153 -5.50 1.88 3.95
C TYR A 153 -4.95 2.43 5.29
N PRO A 154 -5.43 1.95 6.45
CA PRO A 154 -4.94 2.42 7.72
C PRO A 154 -3.45 2.07 7.90
N PHE A 155 -2.70 2.96 8.53
CA PHE A 155 -1.34 2.71 8.99
C PHE A 155 -1.10 3.53 10.26
N MET A 156 -0.79 2.86 11.38
CA MET A 156 -0.40 3.53 12.62
C MET A 156 1.12 3.62 12.66
N LEU A 157 1.64 4.84 12.83
CA LEU A 157 3.07 5.07 13.02
C LEU A 157 3.55 4.37 14.29
N SER A 158 4.84 4.03 14.33
CA SER A 158 5.51 3.40 15.47
C SER A 158 5.42 4.19 16.79
N ASP A 159 5.07 5.48 16.73
CA ASP A 159 4.75 6.31 17.90
C ASP A 159 3.48 5.85 18.64
N GLY A 160 2.66 5.00 18.02
CA GLY A 160 1.38 4.51 18.56
C GLY A 160 0.31 5.59 18.67
N MET A 161 0.56 6.79 18.14
CA MET A 161 -0.28 7.96 18.28
C MET A 161 -0.79 8.47 16.94
N THR A 162 -0.01 8.35 15.86
CA THR A 162 -0.33 8.95 14.57
C THR A 162 -0.88 7.91 13.59
N LEU A 163 -2.17 8.01 13.28
CA LEU A 163 -2.86 7.14 12.31
C LEU A 163 -3.00 7.85 10.96
N TYR A 164 -2.43 7.28 9.91
CA TYR A 164 -2.71 7.63 8.53
C TYR A 164 -3.80 6.73 7.95
N PHE A 165 -4.61 7.28 7.06
CA PHE A 165 -5.58 6.54 6.25
C PHE A 165 -5.90 7.32 4.99
N ALA A 166 -6.52 6.67 3.99
CA ALA A 166 -7.07 7.36 2.83
C ALA A 166 -8.59 7.35 2.85
N ALA A 167 -9.21 8.44 2.41
CA ALA A 167 -10.66 8.55 2.27
C ALA A 167 -11.02 9.47 1.10
N LYS A 168 -12.27 9.37 0.65
CA LYS A 168 -12.90 10.34 -0.25
C LYS A 168 -13.73 11.31 0.58
N GLY A 169 -14.21 12.39 -0.02
CA GLY A 169 -15.17 13.28 0.64
C GLY A 169 -15.00 14.73 0.25
N SER A 170 -15.72 15.61 0.96
CA SER A 170 -15.67 17.06 0.75
C SER A 170 -14.31 17.68 1.10
N HIS A 171 -13.52 16.99 1.94
CA HIS A 171 -12.19 17.41 2.36
C HIS A 171 -11.06 16.86 1.46
N SER A 172 -11.40 16.11 0.40
CA SER A 172 -10.43 15.55 -0.54
C SER A 172 -10.18 16.52 -1.70
N ILE A 173 -8.93 16.56 -2.16
CA ILE A 173 -8.51 17.26 -3.37
C ILE A 173 -8.95 16.46 -4.59
N GLY A 174 -8.71 15.14 -4.59
CA GLY A 174 -8.98 14.24 -5.70
C GLY A 174 -10.09 13.25 -5.41
N GLY A 175 -9.80 11.97 -5.68
CA GLY A 175 -10.63 10.84 -5.29
C GLY A 175 -10.32 10.42 -3.86
N TYR A 176 -9.46 9.41 -3.72
CA TYR A 176 -8.84 9.12 -2.42
C TYR A 176 -7.75 10.15 -2.10
N ASP A 177 -7.81 10.70 -0.91
CA ASP A 177 -6.78 11.55 -0.31
C ASP A 177 -6.33 10.94 1.02
N LEU A 178 -5.07 11.16 1.37
CA LEU A 178 -4.46 10.81 2.64
C LEU A 178 -4.82 11.82 3.73
N PHE A 179 -5.22 11.30 4.87
CA PHE A 179 -5.52 12.03 6.08
C PHE A 179 -4.69 11.47 7.24
N MET A 180 -4.48 12.32 8.25
CA MET A 180 -3.79 11.96 9.49
C MET A 180 -4.68 12.33 10.66
N THR A 181 -4.79 11.44 11.64
CA THR A 181 -5.34 11.77 12.96
C THR A 181 -4.37 11.34 14.06
N ARG A 182 -4.47 11.97 15.23
CA ARG A 182 -3.66 11.65 16.40
C ARG A 182 -4.52 11.13 17.53
N TYR A 183 -4.03 10.14 18.25
CA TYR A 183 -4.65 9.63 19.45
C TYR A 183 -4.45 10.60 20.62
N ASN A 184 -5.54 10.91 21.30
CA ASN A 184 -5.60 11.71 22.51
C ASN A 184 -5.65 10.77 23.72
N ASN A 185 -4.53 10.67 24.44
CA ASN A 185 -4.42 9.84 25.65
C ASN A 185 -5.36 10.28 26.78
N GLU A 186 -5.71 11.58 26.87
CA GLU A 186 -6.58 12.09 27.94
C GLU A 186 -8.06 11.73 27.71
N GLN A 187 -8.48 11.73 26.45
CA GLN A 187 -9.88 11.46 26.06
C GLN A 187 -10.09 10.01 25.59
N HIS A 188 -9.02 9.24 25.49
CA HIS A 188 -9.00 7.89 24.91
C HIS A 188 -9.66 7.83 23.52
N SER A 189 -9.47 8.86 22.71
CA SER A 189 -10.10 9.04 21.41
C SER A 189 -9.14 9.64 20.40
N PHE A 190 -9.50 9.61 19.11
CA PHE A 190 -8.73 10.30 18.08
C PHE A 190 -9.21 11.75 17.93
N TYR A 191 -8.30 12.65 17.54
CA TYR A 191 -8.64 14.00 17.10
C TYR A 191 -9.30 13.99 15.72
N GLN A 192 -9.90 15.11 15.32
CA GLN A 192 -10.42 15.28 13.96
C GLN A 192 -9.30 15.11 12.92
N PRO A 193 -9.51 14.31 11.85
CA PRO A 193 -8.47 14.08 10.85
C PRO A 193 -8.13 15.32 10.02
N GLU A 194 -6.84 15.51 9.75
CA GLU A 194 -6.30 16.59 8.93
C GLU A 194 -5.88 16.05 7.55
N ASN A 195 -6.14 16.79 6.48
CA ASN A 195 -5.67 16.44 5.13
C ASN A 195 -4.14 16.62 5.05
N MET A 196 -3.41 15.62 4.53
CA MET A 196 -1.94 15.65 4.46
C MET A 196 -1.38 16.71 3.48
N GLY A 197 -2.23 17.22 2.59
CA GLY A 197 -1.92 18.24 1.62
C GLY A 197 -0.92 17.79 0.56
N LEU A 198 -0.37 18.75 -0.18
CA LEU A 198 0.55 18.49 -1.29
C LEU A 198 1.98 18.28 -0.75
N PRO A 199 2.82 17.41 -1.35
CA PRO A 199 2.54 16.57 -2.51
C PRO A 199 1.99 15.18 -2.16
N TYR A 200 1.67 14.90 -0.89
CA TYR A 200 1.11 13.61 -0.47
C TYR A 200 -0.21 13.31 -1.17
N ASN A 201 -1.07 14.33 -1.27
CA ASN A 201 -2.31 14.28 -2.03
C ASN A 201 -2.18 14.92 -3.41
N SER A 202 -3.17 14.65 -4.26
CA SER A 202 -3.22 15.07 -5.65
C SER A 202 -4.66 15.15 -6.13
N THR A 203 -4.86 15.48 -7.40
CA THR A 203 -6.18 15.42 -8.04
C THR A 203 -6.58 13.99 -8.47
N ALA A 204 -5.77 12.98 -8.16
CA ALA A 204 -5.98 11.57 -8.51
C ALA A 204 -6.40 10.76 -7.26
N ASN A 205 -6.05 9.48 -7.16
CA ASN A 205 -6.21 8.70 -5.94
C ASN A 205 -4.86 8.42 -5.26
N ASP A 206 -4.77 8.82 -4.00
CA ASP A 206 -3.64 8.62 -3.11
C ASP A 206 -4.05 7.65 -2.00
N TYR A 207 -3.54 6.42 -2.10
CA TYR A 207 -4.12 5.27 -1.41
C TYR A 207 -3.47 4.99 -0.07
N LEU A 208 -2.13 4.95 -0.01
CA LEU A 208 -1.43 4.45 1.19
C LEU A 208 -0.18 5.28 1.46
N LEU A 209 0.01 5.61 2.74
CA LEU A 209 1.20 6.25 3.27
C LEU A 209 1.77 5.40 4.39
N ILE A 210 2.99 4.92 4.19
CA ILE A 210 3.77 4.20 5.21
C ILE A 210 4.99 5.05 5.53
N THR A 211 5.33 5.11 6.81
CA THR A 211 6.56 5.77 7.29
C THR A 211 7.27 4.84 8.25
N ASP A 212 8.55 4.62 7.98
CA ASP A 212 9.49 3.86 8.77
C ASP A 212 10.48 4.85 9.39
N ASP A 213 10.33 5.10 10.69
CA ASP A 213 11.19 6.01 11.45
C ASP A 213 12.55 5.39 11.78
N ILE A 214 12.65 4.05 11.80
CA ILE A 214 13.88 3.30 12.07
C ILE A 214 14.83 3.42 10.88
N ASN A 215 14.32 3.14 9.68
CA ASN A 215 15.08 3.23 8.44
C ASN A 215 15.03 4.62 7.80
N GLU A 216 14.25 5.55 8.38
CA GLU A 216 14.00 6.90 7.86
C GLU A 216 13.57 6.89 6.38
N LEU A 217 12.62 6.03 6.06
CA LEU A 217 12.05 5.87 4.72
C LEU A 217 10.54 5.92 4.79
N GLY A 218 9.89 6.30 3.70
CA GLY A 218 8.44 6.23 3.58
C GLY A 218 8.03 5.81 2.19
N TRP A 219 6.80 5.31 2.08
CA TRP A 219 6.20 4.89 0.82
C TRP A 219 4.86 5.57 0.62
N LEU A 220 4.70 6.20 -0.55
CA LEU A 220 3.45 6.79 -1.02
C LEU A 220 2.94 5.96 -2.21
N VAL A 221 1.73 5.41 -2.10
CA VAL A 221 1.07 4.64 -3.17
C VAL A 221 -0.04 5.47 -3.77
N THR A 222 0.00 5.68 -5.09
CA THR A 222 -0.91 6.58 -5.80
C THR A 222 -1.09 6.15 -7.26
N ASP A 223 -2.26 6.40 -7.84
CA ASP A 223 -2.49 6.25 -9.29
C ASP A 223 -2.32 7.55 -10.08
N ARG A 224 -1.76 8.60 -9.47
CA ARG A 224 -1.46 9.85 -10.17
C ARG A 224 -0.58 9.57 -11.40
N ASN A 225 -1.01 10.08 -12.55
CA ASN A 225 -0.33 9.93 -13.84
C ASN A 225 -0.11 8.46 -14.28
N MET A 226 -0.84 7.51 -13.71
CA MET A 226 -0.72 6.08 -14.05
C MET A 226 -1.83 5.63 -15.01
N PRO A 227 -1.58 4.62 -15.86
CA PRO A 227 -2.64 3.96 -16.60
C PRO A 227 -3.56 3.16 -15.65
N GLU A 228 -4.77 2.87 -16.12
CA GLU A 228 -5.76 2.11 -15.35
C GLU A 228 -5.19 0.77 -14.85
N GLY A 229 -5.49 0.44 -13.59
CA GLY A 229 -5.03 -0.79 -12.94
C GLY A 229 -3.58 -0.76 -12.44
N LYS A 230 -2.82 0.32 -12.68
CA LYS A 230 -1.46 0.51 -12.16
C LYS A 230 -1.44 1.56 -11.04
N VAL A 231 -0.47 1.42 -10.15
CA VAL A 231 -0.11 2.43 -9.16
C VAL A 231 1.40 2.66 -9.20
N CYS A 232 1.82 3.87 -8.85
CA CYS A 232 3.20 4.20 -8.55
C CYS A 232 3.42 4.10 -7.05
N ILE A 233 4.51 3.45 -6.65
CA ILE A 233 5.03 3.47 -5.28
C ILE A 233 6.24 4.40 -5.28
N TYR A 234 6.12 5.55 -4.63
CA TYR A 234 7.24 6.46 -4.40
C TYR A 234 7.92 6.13 -3.08
N THR A 235 9.24 5.96 -3.09
CA THR A 235 10.04 5.91 -1.86
C THR A 235 10.51 7.33 -1.53
N PHE A 236 10.19 7.83 -0.35
CA PHE A 236 10.56 9.18 0.10
C PHE A 236 11.27 9.19 1.45
N VAL A 237 11.86 10.34 1.80
CA VAL A 237 12.45 10.59 3.12
C VAL A 237 11.45 11.37 3.98
N PRO A 238 10.90 10.80 5.06
CA PRO A 238 10.02 11.52 5.98
C PRO A 238 10.73 12.68 6.66
N THR A 239 9.99 13.75 6.94
CA THR A 239 10.53 14.93 7.64
C THR A 239 9.83 15.15 8.97
N LYS A 240 10.58 15.44 10.03
CA LYS A 240 10.01 15.77 11.36
C LYS A 240 9.24 17.10 11.36
N GLN A 241 9.64 18.00 10.48
CA GLN A 241 9.03 19.32 10.29
C GLN A 241 8.59 19.46 8.84
N ARG A 242 7.47 20.16 8.63
CA ARG A 242 6.95 20.46 7.31
C ARG A 242 7.55 21.78 6.82
N PHE A 243 8.33 21.73 5.75
CA PHE A 243 8.85 22.92 5.07
C PHE A 243 8.14 23.13 3.74
N SER A 244 7.86 24.38 3.38
CA SER A 244 7.29 24.77 2.08
C SER A 244 8.34 25.42 1.16
N TYR A 245 7.94 25.68 -0.08
CA TYR A 245 8.75 26.38 -1.10
C TYR A 245 8.57 27.91 -1.10
N GLU A 246 7.94 28.49 -0.08
CA GLU A 246 7.66 29.93 -0.01
C GLU A 246 8.92 30.80 -0.14
N LYS A 247 10.07 30.30 0.34
CA LYS A 247 11.35 31.03 0.32
C LYS A 247 12.19 30.78 -0.94
N ASP A 248 11.70 29.96 -1.86
CA ASP A 248 12.47 29.43 -2.99
C ASP A 248 12.16 30.19 -4.29
N ASN A 249 11.25 31.16 -4.24
CA ASN A 249 10.85 32.01 -5.37
C ASN A 249 10.44 31.19 -6.61
N LEU A 250 9.80 30.03 -6.42
CA LEU A 250 9.31 29.21 -7.52
C LEU A 250 8.15 29.91 -8.24
N THR A 251 8.15 29.83 -9.56
CA THR A 251 6.96 30.17 -10.36
C THR A 251 5.83 29.21 -10.03
N THR A 252 4.57 29.63 -10.24
CA THR A 252 3.39 28.77 -10.02
C THR A 252 3.51 27.44 -10.75
N LYS A 253 4.01 27.44 -12.00
CA LYS A 253 4.21 26.23 -12.80
C LYS A 253 5.27 25.29 -12.20
N GLN A 254 6.35 25.83 -11.64
CA GLN A 254 7.37 25.03 -10.96
C GLN A 254 6.81 24.43 -9.66
N LEU A 255 6.04 25.21 -8.91
CA LEU A 255 5.39 24.74 -7.68
C LEU A 255 4.34 23.65 -7.96
N GLU A 256 3.55 23.80 -9.02
CA GLU A 256 2.64 22.76 -9.51
C GLU A 256 3.38 21.46 -9.87
N ALA A 257 4.54 21.58 -10.53
CA ALA A 257 5.35 20.42 -10.86
C ALA A 257 5.89 19.69 -9.62
N GLN A 258 6.23 20.42 -8.55
CA GLN A 258 6.60 19.84 -7.25
C GLN A 258 5.39 19.16 -6.59
N ALA A 259 4.25 19.86 -6.52
CA ALA A 259 3.02 19.36 -5.91
C ALA A 259 2.49 18.07 -6.56
N GLN A 260 2.58 17.97 -7.89
CA GLN A 260 2.11 16.81 -8.64
C GLN A 260 3.14 15.67 -8.73
N ILE A 261 4.36 15.88 -8.22
CA ILE A 261 5.49 14.95 -8.42
C ILE A 261 5.68 14.68 -9.92
N ALA A 262 5.73 15.75 -10.74
CA ALA A 262 5.91 15.63 -12.19
C ALA A 262 7.22 14.92 -12.55
N SER A 263 8.24 15.06 -11.71
CA SER A 263 9.46 14.25 -11.72
C SER A 263 10.06 14.23 -10.33
N ILE A 264 10.43 13.04 -9.84
CA ILE A 264 11.11 12.91 -8.55
C ILE A 264 12.44 13.65 -8.53
N ALA A 265 13.08 13.86 -9.69
CA ALA A 265 14.35 14.58 -9.81
C ALA A 265 14.27 16.03 -9.33
N LEU A 266 13.08 16.64 -9.42
CA LEU A 266 12.84 18.00 -8.92
C LEU A 266 12.95 18.12 -7.40
N THR A 267 12.89 16.98 -6.70
CA THR A 267 12.92 16.92 -5.23
C THR A 267 14.31 16.61 -4.67
N TRP A 268 15.26 16.19 -5.50
CA TRP A 268 16.58 15.74 -5.03
C TRP A 268 17.46 16.87 -4.50
N GLN A 269 17.17 18.12 -4.86
CA GLN A 269 17.83 19.28 -4.28
C GLN A 269 17.43 19.52 -2.81
N ASN A 270 16.36 18.89 -2.33
CA ASN A 270 15.86 19.07 -0.97
C ASN A 270 16.65 18.25 0.08
N GLY A 271 17.59 17.39 -0.34
CA GLY A 271 18.52 16.70 0.55
C GLY A 271 19.20 15.48 -0.08
N ASP A 272 19.71 14.56 0.75
CA ASP A 272 20.59 13.49 0.28
C ASP A 272 19.82 12.24 -0.23
N ARG A 273 19.58 12.22 -1.54
CA ARG A 273 19.01 11.05 -2.23
C ARG A 273 19.88 9.80 -2.09
N GLN A 274 21.20 9.93 -2.18
CA GLN A 274 22.08 8.76 -2.21
C GLN A 274 22.06 8.04 -0.85
N ALA A 275 22.00 8.79 0.25
CA ALA A 275 21.78 8.25 1.57
C ALA A 275 20.45 7.49 1.67
N ALA A 276 19.37 8.01 1.08
CA ALA A 276 18.06 7.33 1.08
C ALA A 276 18.10 6.01 0.26
N LEU A 277 18.74 6.01 -0.90
CA LEU A 277 18.92 4.79 -1.70
C LEU A 277 19.78 3.74 -0.98
N ASN A 278 20.81 4.17 -0.25
CA ASN A 278 21.65 3.27 0.54
C ASN A 278 20.84 2.61 1.67
N ARG A 279 20.02 3.38 2.39
CA ARG A 279 19.07 2.88 3.40
C ARG A 279 18.09 1.87 2.80
N LEU A 280 17.49 2.20 1.65
CA LEU A 280 16.55 1.32 0.94
C LEU A 280 17.23 0.00 0.54
N LYS A 281 18.46 0.06 0.02
CA LYS A 281 19.24 -1.13 -0.33
C LYS A 281 19.55 -1.99 0.88
N GLN A 282 19.92 -1.37 2.01
CA GLN A 282 20.17 -2.06 3.27
C GLN A 282 18.91 -2.77 3.77
N LEU A 283 17.77 -2.07 3.81
CA LEU A 283 16.47 -2.63 4.20
C LEU A 283 16.07 -3.81 3.32
N ILE A 284 16.17 -3.69 1.99
CA ILE A 284 15.87 -4.81 1.08
C ILE A 284 16.81 -5.99 1.31
N SER A 285 18.10 -5.73 1.55
CA SER A 285 19.08 -6.79 1.83
C SER A 285 18.80 -7.49 3.17
N HIS A 286 18.42 -6.73 4.19
CA HIS A 286 18.00 -7.23 5.50
C HIS A 286 16.74 -8.09 5.37
N ASN A 287 15.72 -7.62 4.67
CA ASN A 287 14.48 -8.37 4.46
C ASN A 287 14.71 -9.68 3.69
N LYS A 288 15.63 -9.70 2.72
CA LYS A 288 16.04 -10.92 2.02
C LYS A 288 16.78 -11.88 2.94
N SER A 289 17.71 -11.39 3.77
CA SER A 289 18.42 -12.25 4.73
C SER A 289 17.48 -12.79 5.82
N VAL A 290 16.54 -11.99 6.32
CA VAL A 290 15.51 -12.39 7.29
C VAL A 290 14.52 -13.40 6.69
N LYS A 291 14.08 -13.25 5.44
CA LYS A 291 13.23 -14.25 4.76
C LYS A 291 13.95 -15.59 4.56
N ASN A 292 15.27 -15.55 4.39
CA ASN A 292 16.12 -16.73 4.26
C ASN A 292 16.68 -17.24 5.60
N SER A 293 16.45 -16.50 6.69
CA SER A 293 16.82 -16.90 8.04
C SER A 293 15.59 -17.54 8.70
N PRO A 294 15.76 -18.59 9.53
CA PRO A 294 14.68 -19.04 10.38
C PRO A 294 14.16 -17.83 11.19
N LYS A 295 12.83 -17.66 11.29
CA LYS A 295 12.18 -16.53 12.00
C LYS A 295 12.98 -16.21 13.28
N LYS A 296 13.42 -14.95 13.45
CA LYS A 296 14.10 -14.49 14.68
C LYS A 296 13.30 -15.02 15.86
N LEU A 297 13.93 -15.91 16.62
CA LEU A 297 13.37 -16.45 17.84
C LEU A 297 13.28 -15.28 18.82
N ASN A 298 12.24 -15.20 19.64
CA ASN A 298 12.22 -14.27 20.76
C ASN A 298 11.78 -15.10 21.95
N PHE A 299 12.73 -15.78 22.58
CA PHE A 299 12.46 -16.72 23.66
C PHE A 299 13.06 -16.19 24.95
N VAL A 300 12.18 -15.72 25.84
CA VAL A 300 12.56 -15.21 27.15
C VAL A 300 12.90 -16.38 28.06
N ILE A 301 14.13 -16.41 28.56
CA ILE A 301 14.63 -17.42 29.51
C ILE A 301 14.35 -16.99 30.94
N ASN A 302 14.66 -15.74 31.26
CA ASN A 302 14.43 -15.07 32.54
C ASN A 302 14.45 -13.54 32.34
N ASP A 303 14.30 -12.78 33.43
CA ASP A 303 14.17 -11.31 33.41
C ASP A 303 15.33 -10.58 32.73
N ASN A 304 16.50 -11.20 32.60
CA ASN A 304 17.71 -10.59 32.04
C ASN A 304 18.14 -11.19 30.69
N ILE A 305 17.54 -12.31 30.26
CA ILE A 305 18.03 -13.10 29.12
C ILE A 305 16.88 -13.42 28.16
N THR A 306 17.01 -12.96 26.93
CA THR A 306 16.16 -13.32 25.79
C THR A 306 17.04 -13.80 24.65
N PHE A 307 16.80 -15.03 24.20
CA PHE A 307 17.51 -15.60 23.07
C PHE A 307 16.81 -15.27 21.76
N ARG A 308 17.63 -14.88 20.78
CA ARG A 308 17.17 -14.38 19.49
C ARG A 308 17.50 -15.31 18.32
N ASN A 309 18.40 -16.25 18.56
CA ASN A 309 18.81 -17.30 17.64
C ASN A 309 18.72 -18.66 18.34
N ILE A 310 18.43 -19.73 17.58
CA ILE A 310 18.50 -21.11 18.08
C ILE A 310 19.91 -21.42 18.58
N ASN A 311 20.94 -20.84 17.96
CA ASN A 311 22.33 -21.05 18.36
C ASN A 311 22.68 -20.39 19.69
N ASP A 312 21.83 -19.52 20.24
CA ASP A 312 22.03 -18.93 21.56
C ASP A 312 21.74 -19.96 22.68
N PHE A 313 21.04 -21.05 22.36
CA PHE A 313 20.69 -22.13 23.30
C PHE A 313 21.82 -23.15 23.42
N LYS A 314 21.88 -23.82 24.57
CA LYS A 314 22.72 -25.01 24.76
C LYS A 314 22.41 -26.06 23.69
N ALA A 315 23.43 -26.77 23.23
CA ALA A 315 23.31 -27.75 22.15
C ALA A 315 22.17 -28.78 22.37
N GLU A 316 21.99 -29.24 23.61
CA GLU A 316 20.93 -30.17 24.02
C GLU A 316 19.49 -29.61 23.92
N ASN A 317 19.33 -28.27 23.88
CA ASN A 317 18.04 -27.61 23.75
C ASN A 317 17.75 -27.11 22.32
N GLN A 318 18.73 -27.04 21.42
CA GLN A 318 18.53 -26.52 20.06
C GLN A 318 17.48 -27.33 19.28
N GLU A 319 17.50 -28.65 19.43
CA GLU A 319 16.49 -29.53 18.84
C GLU A 319 15.11 -29.32 19.49
N LYS A 320 15.06 -29.16 20.81
CA LYS A 320 13.82 -28.91 21.57
C LYS A 320 13.18 -27.59 21.15
N VAL A 321 13.97 -26.55 20.97
CA VAL A 321 13.53 -25.24 20.48
C VAL A 321 12.99 -25.34 19.05
N SER A 322 13.68 -26.08 18.18
CA SER A 322 13.21 -26.32 16.81
C SER A 322 11.86 -27.03 16.81
N ARG A 323 11.70 -28.05 17.66
CA ARG A 323 10.42 -28.75 17.86
C ARG A 323 9.35 -27.83 18.45
N PHE A 324 9.68 -27.02 19.44
CA PHE A 324 8.77 -26.04 20.04
C PHE A 324 8.20 -25.08 18.99
N LEU A 325 9.06 -24.53 18.14
CA LEU A 325 8.64 -23.64 17.05
C LEU A 325 7.74 -24.37 16.04
N ALA A 326 8.07 -25.61 15.70
CA ALA A 326 7.23 -26.42 14.82
C ALA A 326 5.83 -26.67 15.42
N LEU A 327 5.76 -26.97 16.73
CA LEU A 327 4.48 -27.16 17.42
C LEU A 327 3.67 -25.87 17.49
N GLN A 328 4.30 -24.71 17.72
CA GLN A 328 3.61 -23.41 17.70
C GLN A 328 3.01 -23.11 16.32
N VAL A 329 3.74 -23.41 15.24
CA VAL A 329 3.23 -23.25 13.87
C VAL A 329 2.06 -24.21 13.62
N ASP A 330 2.17 -25.48 14.02
CA ASP A 330 1.08 -26.46 13.88
C ASP A 330 -0.17 -26.05 14.68
N TYR A 331 0.03 -25.53 15.89
CA TYR A 331 -1.05 -25.02 16.73
C TYR A 331 -1.80 -23.89 16.04
N ASN A 332 -1.10 -22.86 15.57
CA ASN A 332 -1.73 -21.72 14.91
C ASN A 332 -2.50 -22.14 13.65
N LYS A 333 -1.95 -23.09 12.89
CA LYS A 333 -2.63 -23.66 11.72
C LYS A 333 -3.93 -24.36 12.11
N ARG A 334 -3.88 -25.24 13.10
CA ARG A 334 -5.06 -26.01 13.57
C ARG A 334 -6.11 -25.12 14.23
N ASP A 335 -5.69 -24.09 14.95
CA ASP A 335 -6.60 -23.10 15.55
C ASP A 335 -7.37 -22.33 14.45
N THR A 336 -6.65 -21.90 13.40
CA THR A 336 -7.27 -21.26 12.22
C THR A 336 -8.27 -22.19 11.53
N GLU A 337 -7.93 -23.48 11.36
CA GLU A 337 -8.84 -24.48 10.79
C GLU A 337 -10.07 -24.71 11.67
N LEU A 338 -9.90 -24.73 12.99
CA LEU A 338 -10.99 -24.88 13.95
C LEU A 338 -11.95 -23.68 13.92
N LEU A 339 -11.44 -22.46 13.82
CA LEU A 339 -12.27 -21.26 13.65
C LEU A 339 -13.14 -21.37 12.41
N ARG A 340 -12.58 -21.76 11.26
CA ARG A 340 -13.36 -21.99 10.03
C ARG A 340 -14.45 -23.06 10.19
N LEU A 341 -14.15 -24.13 10.93
CA LEU A 341 -15.16 -25.16 11.21
C LEU A 341 -16.31 -24.62 12.06
N ARG A 342 -16.03 -23.75 13.04
CA ARG A 342 -17.04 -23.09 13.86
C ARG A 342 -17.91 -22.14 13.03
N ASP A 343 -17.29 -21.34 12.16
CA ASP A 343 -18.03 -20.46 11.23
C ASP A 343 -18.98 -21.28 10.33
N ASN A 344 -18.49 -22.40 9.78
CA ASN A 344 -19.31 -23.30 8.98
C ASN A 344 -20.45 -23.93 9.80
N TYR A 345 -20.22 -24.24 11.07
CA TYR A 345 -21.24 -24.79 11.96
C TYR A 345 -22.39 -23.82 12.25
N GLU A 346 -22.11 -22.50 12.30
CA GLU A 346 -23.15 -21.48 12.49
C GLU A 346 -24.14 -21.46 11.33
N SER A 347 -23.64 -21.60 10.10
CA SER A 347 -24.45 -21.60 8.87
C SER A 347 -25.11 -22.96 8.52
N ALA A 348 -24.70 -24.06 9.15
CA ALA A 348 -25.14 -25.41 8.80
C ALA A 348 -26.50 -25.81 9.43
N THR A 349 -27.26 -26.69 8.74
CA THR A 349 -28.56 -27.22 9.20
C THR A 349 -28.59 -28.75 9.29
N GLY A 350 -29.32 -29.28 10.28
CA GLY A 350 -29.61 -30.72 10.41
C GLY A 350 -28.35 -31.60 10.56
N THR A 351 -28.24 -32.62 9.71
CA THR A 351 -27.20 -33.66 9.75
C THR A 351 -25.77 -33.10 9.60
N GLN A 352 -25.59 -32.06 8.78
CA GLN A 352 -24.28 -31.41 8.60
C GLN A 352 -23.80 -30.75 9.89
N LYS A 353 -24.72 -30.14 10.65
CA LYS A 353 -24.41 -29.52 11.94
C LYS A 353 -23.95 -30.56 12.96
N GLN A 354 -24.59 -31.73 12.98
CA GLN A 354 -24.19 -32.84 13.88
C GLN A 354 -22.81 -33.41 13.53
N ALA A 355 -22.48 -33.54 12.25
CA ALA A 355 -21.16 -33.98 11.80
C ALA A 355 -20.07 -32.95 12.17
N LEU A 356 -20.31 -31.67 11.87
CA LEU A 356 -19.40 -30.59 12.21
C LEU A 356 -19.16 -30.49 13.71
N ARG A 357 -20.19 -30.65 14.55
CA ARG A 357 -20.05 -30.67 16.01
C ARG A 357 -19.03 -31.71 16.48
N LYS A 358 -19.13 -32.94 15.97
CA LYS A 358 -18.23 -34.03 16.37
C LYS A 358 -16.79 -33.70 15.98
N THR A 359 -16.58 -33.21 14.76
CA THR A 359 -15.26 -32.80 14.27
C THR A 359 -14.68 -31.63 15.06
N ILE A 360 -15.49 -30.62 15.38
CA ILE A 360 -15.07 -29.46 16.18
C ILE A 360 -14.56 -29.91 17.55
N VAL A 361 -15.33 -30.75 18.26
CA VAL A 361 -14.94 -31.24 19.60
C VAL A 361 -13.64 -32.05 19.56
N GLU A 362 -13.46 -32.88 18.53
CA GLU A 362 -12.23 -33.67 18.37
C GLU A 362 -11.01 -32.78 18.08
N ARG A 363 -11.19 -31.77 17.23
CA ARG A 363 -10.14 -30.78 16.91
C ARG A 363 -9.81 -29.91 18.12
N GLU A 364 -10.79 -29.49 18.90
CA GLU A 364 -10.62 -28.76 20.16
C GLU A 364 -9.77 -29.56 21.14
N LYS A 365 -10.11 -30.83 21.38
CA LYS A 365 -9.32 -31.71 22.26
C LYS A 365 -7.88 -31.86 21.81
N THR A 366 -7.67 -32.00 20.50
CA THR A 366 -6.32 -32.11 19.91
C THR A 366 -5.53 -30.82 20.09
N LEU A 367 -6.18 -29.68 19.91
CA LEU A 367 -5.57 -28.36 20.04
C LEU A 367 -5.21 -28.05 21.51
N GLU A 368 -6.07 -28.47 22.45
CA GLU A 368 -5.80 -28.40 23.90
C GLU A 368 -4.57 -29.24 24.27
N GLN A 369 -4.48 -30.48 23.79
CA GLN A 369 -3.32 -31.32 24.02
C GLN A 369 -2.03 -30.68 23.45
N LEU A 370 -2.11 -30.13 22.24
CA LEU A 370 -0.98 -29.45 21.61
C LEU A 370 -0.54 -28.21 22.42
N GLN A 371 -1.48 -27.47 23.00
CA GLN A 371 -1.17 -26.34 23.89
C GLN A 371 -0.44 -26.79 25.16
N ILE A 372 -0.88 -27.90 25.77
CA ILE A 372 -0.21 -28.50 26.94
C ILE A 372 1.21 -28.92 26.58
N ASP A 373 1.39 -29.57 25.43
CA ASP A 373 2.69 -30.05 24.97
C ASP A 373 3.66 -28.89 24.70
N ILE A 374 3.17 -27.81 24.08
CA ILE A 374 3.94 -26.58 23.86
C ILE A 374 4.38 -25.97 25.19
N ALA A 375 3.46 -25.81 26.15
CA ALA A 375 3.76 -25.22 27.45
C ALA A 375 4.76 -26.06 28.26
N LYS A 376 4.62 -27.39 28.19
CA LYS A 376 5.55 -28.33 28.84
C LYS A 376 6.94 -28.22 28.24
N LEU A 377 7.06 -28.20 26.92
CA LEU A 377 8.33 -28.10 26.22
C LEU A 377 9.00 -26.73 26.45
N GLU A 378 8.22 -25.65 26.46
CA GLU A 378 8.70 -24.30 26.81
C GLU A 378 9.32 -24.26 28.21
N LYS A 379 8.62 -24.82 29.19
CA LYS A 379 9.10 -24.92 30.58
C LYS A 379 10.37 -25.76 30.67
N GLU A 380 10.43 -26.87 29.96
CA GLU A 380 11.61 -27.74 29.92
C GLU A 380 12.83 -27.01 29.34
N ILE A 381 12.65 -26.29 28.22
CA ILE A 381 13.72 -25.47 27.61
C ILE A 381 14.20 -24.42 28.62
N ARG A 382 13.30 -23.64 29.24
CA ARG A 382 13.67 -22.62 30.24
C ARG A 382 14.43 -23.21 31.42
N ASN A 383 14.00 -24.36 31.92
CA ASN A 383 14.66 -25.00 33.05
C ASN A 383 16.08 -25.44 32.68
N ASN A 384 16.26 -26.08 31.53
CA ASN A 384 17.58 -26.55 31.10
C ASN A 384 18.56 -25.40 30.82
N GLU A 385 18.06 -24.28 30.29
CA GLU A 385 18.89 -23.08 30.08
C GLU A 385 19.29 -22.38 31.39
N ASN A 386 18.40 -22.39 32.40
CA ASN A 386 18.69 -21.80 33.72
C ASN A 386 19.51 -22.71 34.66
N LEU A 387 19.58 -24.02 34.39
CA LEU A 387 20.44 -24.94 35.15
C LEU A 387 21.92 -24.66 34.80
N LYS A 388 22.76 -24.40 35.81
CA LYS A 388 24.19 -24.14 35.63
C LYS A 388 24.96 -25.40 35.25
#